data_AF-A0A166P8W9-F1
#
_entry.id   AF-A0A166P8W9-F1
#
_cell.length_a   1.000
_cell.length_b   1.000
_cell.length_c   1.000
_cell.angle_alpha   90.00
_cell.angle_beta   90.00
_cell.angle_gamma   90.00
#
_symmetry.space_group_name_H-M   'P 1'
#
loop_
_entity.id
_entity.type
_entity.pdbx_description
1 polymer ?
#
loop_
_entity_poly.entity_id
_entity_poly.type
_entity_poly.pdbx_seq_one_letter_code
_entity_poly.pdbx_strand_id
1 'polypeptide(L)'
;LRCVCLVRGHTSSHGPKAEGPGSRILPGAWHAAGRGKGFLIHLDRPPRLPRAPPPPPPPPSSLPLPSPASSFVLLPPPSSSSVPSVLTSSQRQLSAHTRTTTTTTPPRPVSTMHTSMVKSKFLSDPEDLGVVAVGFSGGQCKQGVDAAPKALIESGLLTQLRDELGYKLHGDDEVHLYTDLVPADDPPYRNMKNPRAVSAVTERIADQVYQQSRLGRLTLTLGGDHSIAIGTIAGSAKATRERLGREIAVIWVDAHADINTPETSDSGNVHGMPVAFVTGLAREARPEYFGWLKDEHMLSLKKLVYIGLRDVDAGEKRILRDNGIKAFSMFDIDRYGIGRVMEMALAHIGSDTPIHLSFDVDALDPMWAPSTGTPVRGGLTLREGDYICECVHETGSLVALDLVEVNPSLAADQEGAASETVRAGCSLVRCALGESLL
;
A
#
# COMPACT_ATOMS: atom_id res chain seq x y z
N LEU A 1 6.86 -45.82 -4.00
CA LEU A 1 7.88 -45.42 -4.99
C LEU A 1 9.14 -44.95 -4.26
N ARG A 2 10.15 -45.82 -4.13
CA ARG A 2 11.47 -45.49 -3.58
C ARG A 2 12.42 -45.38 -4.78
N CYS A 3 13.00 -44.20 -5.01
CA CYS A 3 14.01 -44.01 -6.04
C CYS A 3 15.39 -44.10 -5.40
N VAL A 4 16.18 -45.08 -5.84
CA VAL A 4 17.57 -45.33 -5.45
C VAL A 4 18.44 -44.77 -6.58
N CYS A 5 19.26 -43.76 -6.29
CA CYS A 5 20.27 -43.27 -7.22
C CYS A 5 21.49 -44.21 -7.24
N LEU A 6 21.79 -44.74 -8.42
CA LEU A 6 22.95 -45.57 -8.70
C LEU A 6 24.08 -44.68 -9.25
N VAL A 7 25.19 -44.63 -8.52
CA VAL A 7 26.45 -44.05 -8.97
C VAL A 7 27.19 -45.09 -9.81
N ARG A 8 27.61 -44.72 -11.03
CA ARG A 8 28.65 -45.46 -11.78
C ARG A 8 29.74 -44.49 -12.19
N GLY A 9 30.91 -44.66 -11.58
CA GLY A 9 32.17 -44.15 -12.11
C GLY A 9 32.80 -45.18 -13.03
N HIS A 10 33.44 -44.71 -14.10
CA HIS A 10 34.52 -45.44 -14.76
C HIS A 10 35.59 -44.47 -15.25
N THR A 11 36.83 -44.87 -14.98
CA THR A 11 38.09 -44.18 -15.14
C THR A 11 38.78 -44.56 -16.45
N SER A 12 39.44 -43.56 -17.05
CA SER A 12 40.76 -43.58 -17.71
C SER A 12 41.01 -44.45 -18.95
N SER A 13 41.56 -43.85 -20.01
CA SER A 13 43.02 -43.94 -20.31
C SER A 13 43.45 -43.16 -21.58
N HIS A 14 44.54 -42.39 -21.41
CA HIS A 14 45.70 -42.11 -22.30
C HIS A 14 45.43 -41.39 -23.65
N GLY A 15 45.91 -40.18 -23.95
CA GLY A 15 47.27 -39.57 -23.88
C GLY A 15 47.84 -39.43 -25.32
N PRO A 16 48.91 -38.67 -25.65
CA PRO A 16 49.60 -37.56 -24.97
C PRO A 16 50.12 -36.39 -25.91
N LYS A 17 50.89 -35.45 -25.32
CA LYS A 17 51.94 -34.53 -25.89
C LYS A 17 51.47 -33.24 -26.61
N ALA A 18 52.09 -32.05 -26.43
CA ALA A 18 53.37 -31.64 -25.83
C ALA A 18 53.38 -30.12 -25.44
N GLU A 19 54.20 -29.81 -24.41
CA GLU A 19 55.17 -28.68 -24.19
C GLU A 19 54.80 -27.26 -24.68
N GLY A 20 54.84 -26.15 -23.91
CA GLY A 20 55.69 -25.63 -22.81
C GLY A 20 56.17 -24.20 -23.22
N PRO A 21 56.92 -23.39 -22.43
CA PRO A 21 56.95 -23.12 -20.98
C PRO A 21 56.87 -21.59 -20.65
N GLY A 22 56.71 -21.22 -19.36
CA GLY A 22 56.77 -19.81 -18.93
C GLY A 22 56.70 -19.58 -17.41
N SER A 23 57.81 -19.88 -16.73
CA SER A 23 58.09 -19.74 -15.29
C SER A 23 57.97 -18.31 -14.71
N ARG A 24 57.58 -18.17 -13.43
CA ARG A 24 58.47 -17.80 -12.30
C ARG A 24 57.68 -17.59 -10.99
N ILE A 25 57.98 -18.45 -10.02
CA ILE A 25 57.83 -18.23 -8.58
C ILE A 25 59.27 -18.09 -8.04
N LEU A 26 59.52 -17.13 -7.14
CA LEU A 26 60.59 -17.25 -6.14
C LEU A 26 60.18 -16.59 -4.79
N PRO A 27 60.80 -17.00 -3.66
CA PRO A 27 60.28 -16.87 -2.29
C PRO A 27 61.20 -16.08 -1.33
N GLY A 28 60.75 -15.89 -0.07
CA GLY A 28 61.58 -15.51 1.11
C GLY A 28 60.71 -14.87 2.21
N ALA A 29 60.39 -15.55 3.33
CA ALA A 29 61.15 -15.71 4.59
C ALA A 29 61.26 -14.38 5.38
N TRP A 30 60.85 -14.23 6.65
CA TRP A 30 61.41 -14.82 7.89
C TRP A 30 60.48 -14.60 9.12
N HIS A 31 60.43 -15.60 10.03
CA HIS A 31 60.46 -15.61 11.52
C HIS A 31 59.91 -14.42 12.38
N ALA A 32 59.32 -14.54 13.58
CA ALA A 32 59.24 -15.59 14.60
C ALA A 32 58.14 -15.32 15.67
N ALA A 33 57.65 -16.42 16.24
CA ALA A 33 57.31 -16.70 17.66
C ALA A 33 56.57 -15.66 18.55
N GLY A 34 55.36 -16.05 18.99
CA GLY A 34 54.67 -15.51 20.16
C GLY A 34 53.76 -16.58 20.78
N ARG A 35 54.02 -16.90 22.05
CA ARG A 35 53.45 -18.01 22.85
C ARG A 35 51.97 -17.80 23.18
N GLY A 36 51.24 -18.90 23.40
CA GLY A 36 50.42 -19.01 24.59
C GLY A 36 49.02 -19.62 24.46
N LYS A 37 48.83 -20.69 25.24
CA LYS A 37 47.59 -21.19 25.86
C LYS A 37 46.68 -22.05 24.98
N GLY A 38 46.92 -23.36 25.08
CA GLY A 38 45.89 -24.37 24.83
C GLY A 38 44.81 -24.30 25.90
N PHE A 39 43.56 -24.32 25.46
CA PHE A 39 42.40 -24.64 26.28
C PHE A 39 41.77 -25.90 25.71
N LEU A 40 41.69 -26.92 26.57
CA LEU A 40 40.92 -28.14 26.36
C LEU A 40 39.43 -27.75 26.26
N ILE A 41 38.77 -28.08 25.16
CA ILE A 41 37.31 -27.98 25.05
C ILE A 41 36.73 -29.36 25.35
N HIS A 42 36.05 -29.49 26.49
CA HIS A 42 35.18 -30.62 26.80
C HIS A 42 33.99 -30.61 25.82
N LEU A 43 33.82 -31.72 25.08
CA LEU A 43 32.63 -31.96 24.26
C LEU A 43 31.51 -32.49 25.16
N ASP A 44 30.61 -31.60 25.58
CA ASP A 44 29.34 -31.99 26.20
C ASP A 44 28.38 -32.55 25.14
N ARG A 45 27.72 -33.67 25.49
CA ARG A 45 26.69 -34.31 24.68
C ARG A 45 25.47 -33.39 24.54
N PRO A 46 24.80 -33.36 23.37
CA PRO A 46 23.60 -32.55 23.20
C PRO A 46 22.42 -33.11 24.02
N PRO A 47 21.52 -32.25 24.55
CA PRO A 47 20.36 -32.69 25.32
C PRO A 47 19.33 -33.38 24.42
N ARG A 48 18.65 -34.40 24.98
CA ARG A 48 17.56 -35.12 24.30
C ARG A 48 16.32 -34.22 24.21
N LEU A 49 15.76 -34.09 23.00
CA LEU A 49 14.48 -33.44 22.74
C LEU A 49 13.32 -34.19 23.44
N PRO A 50 12.33 -33.50 24.02
CA PRO A 50 11.13 -34.13 24.56
C PRO A 50 10.23 -34.66 23.42
N ARG A 51 9.54 -35.78 23.69
CA ARG A 51 8.61 -36.43 22.74
C ARG A 51 7.38 -35.55 22.49
N ALA A 52 6.93 -35.48 21.25
CA ALA A 52 5.70 -34.80 20.85
C ALA A 52 4.45 -35.45 21.50
N PRO A 53 3.44 -34.66 21.88
CA PRO A 53 2.15 -35.18 22.37
C PRO A 53 1.35 -35.86 21.24
N PRO A 54 0.46 -36.82 21.57
CA PRO A 54 -0.36 -37.51 20.57
C PRO A 54 -1.40 -36.56 19.93
N PRO A 55 -1.83 -36.84 18.69
CA PRO A 55 -2.79 -35.99 17.99
C PRO A 55 -4.19 -36.05 18.63
N PRO A 56 -5.00 -34.97 18.49
CA PRO A 56 -6.36 -34.93 19.01
C PRO A 56 -7.30 -35.90 18.25
N PRO A 57 -8.40 -36.35 18.88
CA PRO A 57 -9.37 -37.23 18.24
C PRO A 57 -10.13 -36.52 17.11
N PRO A 58 -10.62 -37.26 16.09
CA PRO A 58 -11.35 -36.68 14.97
C PRO A 58 -12.71 -36.12 15.42
N PRO A 59 -13.22 -35.08 14.73
CA PRO A 59 -14.53 -34.50 15.03
C PRO A 59 -15.67 -35.49 14.71
N PRO A 60 -16.80 -35.41 15.45
CA PRO A 60 -17.96 -36.28 15.19
C PRO A 60 -18.60 -35.98 13.84
N SER A 61 -19.07 -37.04 13.20
CA SER A 61 -19.66 -37.09 11.86
C SER A 61 -20.91 -36.20 11.71
N SER A 62 -20.95 -35.51 10.57
CA SER A 62 -22.03 -34.67 10.03
C SER A 62 -23.44 -35.25 10.16
N LEU A 63 -24.36 -34.45 10.70
CA LEU A 63 -25.81 -34.64 10.56
C LEU A 63 -26.28 -34.15 9.17
N PRO A 64 -27.31 -34.77 8.57
CA PRO A 64 -27.74 -34.48 7.21
C PRO A 64 -28.56 -33.19 7.10
N LEU A 65 -28.30 -32.41 6.05
CA LEU A 65 -29.08 -31.25 5.62
C LEU A 65 -30.46 -31.67 5.07
N PRO A 66 -31.55 -30.92 5.32
CA PRO A 66 -32.81 -31.08 4.59
C PRO A 66 -32.79 -30.28 3.26
N SER A 67 -33.39 -30.88 2.24
CA SER A 67 -33.58 -30.33 0.88
C SER A 67 -34.66 -29.23 0.84
N PRO A 68 -34.65 -28.28 -0.11
CA PRO A 68 -35.55 -27.13 -0.12
C PRO A 68 -36.84 -27.41 -0.90
N ALA A 69 -37.99 -27.01 -0.33
CA ALA A 69 -39.23 -26.84 -1.07
C ALA A 69 -40.10 -25.81 -0.34
N SER A 70 -40.37 -24.66 -0.99
CA SER A 70 -41.71 -24.08 -1.19
C SER A 70 -41.64 -22.61 -1.61
N SER A 71 -42.06 -22.38 -2.86
CA SER A 71 -43.02 -21.35 -3.33
C SER A 71 -43.07 -20.00 -2.59
N PHE A 72 -42.59 -18.94 -3.25
CA PHE A 72 -42.97 -17.55 -2.95
C PHE A 72 -43.92 -17.01 -4.03
N VAL A 73 -45.05 -16.50 -3.57
CA VAL A 73 -46.11 -15.84 -4.35
C VAL A 73 -45.76 -14.36 -4.53
N LEU A 74 -45.83 -13.88 -5.77
CA LEU A 74 -45.73 -12.46 -6.12
C LEU A 74 -46.96 -11.67 -5.64
N LEU A 75 -46.74 -10.49 -5.06
CA LEU A 75 -47.74 -9.43 -4.93
C LEU A 75 -47.21 -8.12 -5.56
N PRO A 76 -47.99 -7.42 -6.41
CA PRO A 76 -47.61 -6.15 -7.03
C PRO A 76 -47.98 -4.91 -6.15
N PRO A 77 -47.41 -3.73 -6.45
CA PRO A 77 -47.56 -2.51 -5.62
C PRO A 77 -48.82 -1.69 -5.96
N PRO A 78 -49.32 -0.84 -5.04
CA PRO A 78 -50.44 0.05 -5.33
C PRO A 78 -49.98 1.40 -5.92
N SER A 79 -50.69 1.84 -6.96
CA SER A 79 -50.52 3.10 -7.69
C SER A 79 -51.54 4.18 -7.28
N SER A 80 -51.01 5.38 -7.05
CA SER A 80 -51.53 6.74 -7.34
C SER A 80 -53.04 7.05 -7.35
N SER A 81 -53.43 8.03 -6.53
CA SER A 81 -54.66 8.82 -6.68
C SER A 81 -54.38 10.29 -7.02
N SER A 82 -55.04 10.74 -8.07
CA SER A 82 -55.18 12.04 -8.73
C SER A 82 -55.79 13.17 -7.90
N VAL A 83 -55.39 14.44 -8.14
CA VAL A 83 -56.25 15.66 -8.04
C VAL A 83 -55.70 16.77 -9.00
N PRO A 84 -56.53 17.64 -9.64
CA PRO A 84 -56.23 18.26 -10.93
C PRO A 84 -55.87 19.76 -10.91
N SER A 85 -55.45 20.24 -12.09
CA SER A 85 -55.20 21.63 -12.47
C SER A 85 -56.47 22.45 -12.74
N VAL A 86 -56.51 23.71 -12.29
CA VAL A 86 -57.38 24.78 -12.84
C VAL A 86 -56.63 26.12 -12.85
N LEU A 87 -56.68 26.79 -14.00
CA LEU A 87 -56.22 28.16 -14.29
C LEU A 87 -57.03 29.23 -13.52
N THR A 88 -56.43 30.40 -13.24
CA THR A 88 -56.75 31.69 -13.89
C THR A 88 -56.14 32.91 -13.17
N SER A 89 -55.90 33.93 -13.98
CA SER A 89 -55.49 35.32 -13.76
C SER A 89 -56.12 36.09 -12.58
N SER A 90 -55.40 37.05 -11.98
CA SER A 90 -55.76 38.49 -12.05
C SER A 90 -54.81 39.40 -11.23
N GLN A 91 -54.45 40.53 -11.86
CA GLN A 91 -54.25 41.90 -11.38
C GLN A 91 -53.58 42.25 -10.02
N ARG A 92 -52.60 43.16 -10.17
CA ARG A 92 -52.12 44.23 -9.28
C ARG A 92 -53.05 44.61 -8.11
N GLN A 93 -52.46 44.70 -6.92
CA GLN A 93 -52.73 45.79 -5.99
C GLN A 93 -51.43 46.23 -5.29
N LEU A 94 -51.21 47.54 -5.31
CA LEU A 94 -50.22 48.24 -4.49
C LEU A 94 -50.72 48.28 -3.04
N SER A 95 -49.88 47.93 -2.08
CA SER A 95 -49.96 48.47 -0.73
C SER A 95 -48.56 48.78 -0.21
N ALA A 96 -48.36 50.04 0.15
CA ALA A 96 -47.32 50.44 1.07
C ALA A 96 -47.57 49.75 2.41
N HIS A 97 -46.52 49.39 3.17
CA HIS A 97 -46.34 49.76 4.57
C HIS A 97 -45.05 49.15 5.15
N THR A 98 -44.26 50.05 5.73
CA THR A 98 -43.45 49.89 6.94
C THR A 98 -42.32 48.85 6.96
N ARG A 99 -41.10 49.35 6.73
CA ARG A 99 -39.84 48.74 7.19
C ARG A 99 -39.93 48.43 8.68
N THR A 100 -40.03 47.16 9.03
CA THR A 100 -39.58 46.64 10.33
C THR A 100 -38.26 45.93 10.09
N THR A 101 -37.18 46.54 10.57
CA THR A 101 -35.85 45.91 10.61
C THR A 101 -35.87 44.83 11.69
N THR A 102 -36.17 43.60 11.30
CA THR A 102 -35.79 42.42 12.08
C THR A 102 -34.32 42.15 11.82
N THR A 103 -33.50 42.40 12.84
CA THR A 103 -32.09 42.00 12.87
C THR A 103 -32.04 40.48 12.94
N THR A 104 -32.04 39.81 11.79
CA THR A 104 -31.80 38.38 11.69
C THR A 104 -30.33 38.16 12.05
N THR A 105 -30.10 37.68 13.26
CA THR A 105 -28.78 37.15 13.64
C THR A 105 -28.48 36.02 12.67
N PRO A 106 -27.32 36.00 11.98
CA PRO A 106 -26.97 34.87 11.13
C PRO A 106 -26.95 33.62 12.02
N PRO A 107 -27.43 32.47 11.53
CA PRO A 107 -27.26 31.23 12.27
C PRO A 107 -25.77 31.09 12.59
N ARG A 108 -25.45 30.82 13.86
CA ARG A 108 -24.09 30.46 14.26
C ARG A 108 -23.65 29.33 13.32
N PRO A 109 -22.41 29.36 12.79
CA PRO A 109 -21.91 28.20 12.05
C PRO A 109 -22.09 27.00 12.97
N VAL A 110 -22.80 25.99 12.48
CA VAL A 110 -22.77 24.67 13.11
C VAL A 110 -21.30 24.33 13.15
N SER A 111 -20.73 24.29 14.35
CA SER A 111 -19.37 23.79 14.54
C SER A 111 -19.40 22.36 14.01
N THR A 112 -18.88 22.16 12.80
CA THR A 112 -18.53 20.83 12.30
C THR A 112 -17.57 20.28 13.33
N MET A 113 -18.09 19.43 14.21
CA MET A 113 -17.29 18.76 15.22
C MET A 113 -16.35 17.85 14.45
N HIS A 114 -15.07 18.23 14.37
CA HIS A 114 -14.02 17.30 13.97
C HIS A 114 -14.14 16.08 14.90
N THR A 115 -14.51 14.94 14.34
CA THR A 115 -14.88 13.73 15.12
C THR A 115 -13.66 13.15 15.83
N SER A 116 -12.48 13.31 15.25
CA SER A 116 -11.24 12.85 15.85
C SER A 116 -10.76 13.77 16.99
N MET A 117 -10.54 13.17 18.16
CA MET A 117 -9.89 13.80 19.32
C MET A 117 -8.34 13.77 19.23
N VAL A 118 -7.80 13.15 18.18
CA VAL A 118 -6.35 12.97 18.02
C VAL A 118 -5.72 14.26 17.51
N LYS A 119 -4.74 14.78 18.26
CA LYS A 119 -3.99 15.97 17.86
C LYS A 119 -2.86 15.60 16.90
N SER A 120 -2.84 16.20 15.71
CA SER A 120 -1.72 16.06 14.78
C SER A 120 -0.43 16.65 15.35
N LYS A 121 0.69 15.95 15.13
CA LYS A 121 2.04 16.34 15.54
C LYS A 121 2.80 17.11 14.46
N PHE A 122 2.49 16.88 13.18
CA PHE A 122 3.33 17.28 12.05
C PHE A 122 2.62 18.09 10.95
N LEU A 123 1.29 18.13 10.99
CA LEU A 123 0.48 18.94 10.08
C LEU A 123 0.33 20.37 10.61
N SER A 124 0.35 21.35 9.72
CA SER A 124 0.05 22.75 10.06
C SER A 124 -1.46 22.96 10.16
N ASP A 125 -2.20 22.33 9.25
CA ASP A 125 -3.63 22.49 9.09
C ASP A 125 -4.27 21.09 9.08
N PRO A 126 -4.51 20.46 10.26
CA PRO A 126 -4.93 19.07 10.35
C PRO A 126 -6.35 18.81 9.82
N GLU A 127 -7.16 19.86 9.64
CA GLU A 127 -8.49 19.79 9.03
C GLU A 127 -8.46 19.87 7.50
N ASP A 128 -7.32 20.24 6.91
CA ASP A 128 -7.16 20.41 5.47
C ASP A 128 -6.57 19.13 4.86
N LEU A 129 -7.35 18.52 3.94
CA LEU A 129 -6.99 17.29 3.24
C LEU A 129 -6.72 17.60 1.77
N GLY A 130 -5.47 17.46 1.36
CA GLY A 130 -5.11 17.46 -0.06
C GLY A 130 -5.49 16.11 -0.67
N VAL A 131 -6.28 16.12 -1.74
CA VAL A 131 -6.67 14.93 -2.49
C VAL A 131 -5.90 14.91 -3.81
N VAL A 132 -5.32 13.76 -4.14
CA VAL A 132 -4.63 13.52 -5.41
C VAL A 132 -5.19 12.22 -5.99
N ALA A 133 -6.14 12.33 -6.93
CA ALA A 133 -6.75 11.17 -7.58
C ALA A 133 -5.98 10.80 -8.86
N VAL A 134 -5.36 9.62 -8.88
CA VAL A 134 -4.40 9.17 -9.88
C VAL A 134 -4.91 7.91 -10.59
N GLY A 135 -5.49 8.07 -11.77
CA GLY A 135 -5.92 6.93 -12.59
C GLY A 135 -4.79 6.45 -13.49
N PHE A 136 -3.85 5.68 -12.93
CA PHE A 136 -2.67 5.18 -13.65
C PHE A 136 -2.53 3.66 -13.56
N SER A 137 -2.27 3.01 -14.69
CA SER A 137 -2.11 1.55 -14.81
C SER A 137 -0.83 1.13 -15.54
N GLY A 138 0.07 2.07 -15.83
CA GLY A 138 1.25 1.85 -16.69
C GLY A 138 2.37 1.01 -16.06
N GLY A 139 2.36 0.82 -14.74
CA GLY A 139 3.34 0.04 -14.00
C GLY A 139 3.14 -1.48 -14.09
N GLN A 140 2.00 -1.93 -14.64
CA GLN A 140 1.63 -3.34 -14.72
C GLN A 140 0.82 -3.66 -15.99
N CYS A 141 0.39 -4.92 -16.16
CA CYS A 141 -0.21 -5.39 -17.41
C CYS A 141 -1.75 -5.48 -17.41
N LYS A 142 -2.39 -5.54 -16.23
CA LYS A 142 -3.85 -5.65 -16.07
C LYS A 142 -4.49 -4.27 -16.10
N GLN A 143 -5.35 -4.02 -17.07
CA GLN A 143 -6.08 -2.75 -17.14
C GLN A 143 -7.11 -2.65 -16.00
N GLY A 144 -7.58 -1.44 -15.71
CA GLY A 144 -8.76 -1.21 -14.87
C GLY A 144 -8.49 -0.56 -13.51
N VAL A 145 -7.26 -0.64 -12.98
CA VAL A 145 -6.87 0.11 -11.77
C VAL A 145 -6.93 1.63 -11.98
N ASP A 146 -6.77 2.10 -13.22
CA ASP A 146 -6.93 3.50 -13.61
C ASP A 146 -8.37 4.03 -13.41
N ALA A 147 -9.37 3.14 -13.34
CA ALA A 147 -10.75 3.51 -13.04
C ALA A 147 -11.05 3.62 -11.53
N ALA A 148 -10.13 3.17 -10.67
CA ALA A 148 -10.35 3.07 -9.23
C ALA A 148 -10.59 4.40 -8.52
N PRO A 149 -9.83 5.48 -8.78
CA PRO A 149 -10.06 6.75 -8.09
C PRO A 149 -11.47 7.26 -8.33
N LYS A 150 -11.95 7.16 -9.59
CA LYS A 150 -13.32 7.53 -9.95
C LYS A 150 -14.35 6.67 -9.22
N ALA A 151 -14.17 5.35 -9.19
CA ALA A 151 -15.10 4.45 -8.51
C ALA A 151 -15.18 4.72 -6.98
N LEU A 152 -14.04 4.99 -6.34
CA LEU A 152 -13.97 5.37 -4.92
C LEU A 152 -14.70 6.69 -4.67
N ILE A 153 -14.48 7.70 -5.52
CA ILE A 153 -15.16 9.00 -5.41
C ILE A 153 -16.67 8.86 -5.62
N GLU A 154 -17.10 8.15 -6.66
CA GLU A 154 -18.52 7.92 -6.99
C GLU A 154 -19.25 7.09 -5.93
N SER A 155 -18.52 6.27 -5.15
CA SER A 155 -19.09 5.55 -3.99
C SER A 155 -19.47 6.48 -2.82
N GLY A 156 -19.04 7.74 -2.86
CA GLY A 156 -19.33 8.74 -1.85
C GLY A 156 -18.19 9.02 -0.87
N LEU A 157 -16.99 8.45 -1.08
CA LEU A 157 -15.85 8.59 -0.16
C LEU A 157 -15.55 10.06 0.19
N LEU A 158 -15.35 10.92 -0.81
CA LEU A 158 -14.99 12.33 -0.55
C LEU A 158 -16.13 13.11 0.12
N THR A 159 -17.38 12.82 -0.25
CA THR A 159 -18.57 13.39 0.40
C THR A 159 -18.57 13.03 1.89
N GLN A 160 -18.30 11.78 2.21
CA GLN A 160 -18.23 11.30 3.58
C GLN A 160 -17.08 11.92 4.37
N LEU A 161 -15.88 12.02 3.79
CA LEU A 161 -14.73 12.67 4.45
C LEU A 161 -15.03 14.15 4.79
N ARG A 162 -15.74 14.86 3.90
CA ARG A 162 -16.14 16.24 4.12
C ARG A 162 -17.28 16.37 5.13
N ASP A 163 -18.37 15.64 4.92
CA ASP A 163 -19.64 15.88 5.61
C ASP A 163 -19.72 15.15 6.97
N GLU A 164 -19.03 14.02 7.12
CA GLU A 164 -19.05 13.19 8.35
C GLU A 164 -17.79 13.36 9.20
N LEU A 165 -16.61 13.47 8.57
CA LEU A 165 -15.33 13.65 9.29
C LEU A 165 -14.87 15.12 9.37
N GLY A 166 -15.49 16.02 8.59
CA GLY A 166 -15.27 17.46 8.70
C GLY A 166 -14.03 17.99 7.96
N TYR A 167 -13.43 17.21 7.05
CA TYR A 167 -12.26 17.65 6.30
C TYR A 167 -12.60 18.73 5.26
N LYS A 168 -11.70 19.70 5.12
CA LYS A 168 -11.69 20.67 4.00
C LYS A 168 -10.86 20.08 2.87
N LEU A 169 -11.52 19.65 1.81
CA LEU A 169 -10.87 18.99 0.68
C LEU A 169 -10.23 20.02 -0.27
N HIS A 170 -9.06 19.67 -0.83
CA HIS A 170 -8.35 20.45 -1.83
C HIS A 170 -7.86 19.54 -2.96
N GLY A 171 -8.15 19.87 -4.22
CA GLY A 171 -7.75 19.04 -5.37
C GLY A 171 -8.67 17.84 -5.64
N ASP A 172 -9.89 17.89 -5.08
CA ASP A 172 -10.94 16.88 -5.22
C ASP A 172 -11.79 17.02 -6.50
N ASP A 173 -11.43 17.95 -7.38
CA ASP A 173 -12.18 18.32 -8.58
C ASP A 173 -11.90 17.45 -9.81
N GLU A 174 -10.77 16.74 -9.83
CA GLU A 174 -10.33 16.00 -11.02
C GLU A 174 -9.69 14.65 -10.69
N VAL A 175 -9.92 13.66 -11.57
CA VAL A 175 -9.14 12.42 -11.63
C VAL A 175 -8.12 12.56 -12.75
N HIS A 176 -6.83 12.46 -12.41
CA HIS A 176 -5.75 12.64 -13.36
C HIS A 176 -5.34 11.30 -13.99
N LEU A 177 -5.51 11.18 -15.31
CA LEU A 177 -5.14 9.98 -16.08
C LEU A 177 -3.75 10.06 -16.72
N TYR A 178 -3.17 11.26 -16.81
CA TYR A 178 -1.83 11.54 -17.37
C TYR A 178 -1.56 10.96 -18.76
N THR A 179 -2.60 10.77 -19.57
CA THR A 179 -2.48 10.19 -20.91
C THR A 179 -1.62 11.05 -21.85
N ASP A 180 -1.48 12.35 -21.57
CA ASP A 180 -0.62 13.29 -22.26
C ASP A 180 0.88 13.10 -21.97
N LEU A 181 1.23 12.46 -20.85
CA LEU A 181 2.60 12.17 -20.45
C LEU A 181 3.11 10.82 -20.97
N VAL A 182 2.20 9.95 -21.44
CA VAL A 182 2.56 8.63 -21.95
C VAL A 182 3.13 8.76 -23.37
N PRO A 183 4.40 8.40 -23.61
CA PRO A 183 4.98 8.49 -24.94
C PRO A 183 4.36 7.48 -25.90
N ALA A 184 4.35 7.82 -27.20
CA ALA A 184 3.84 6.92 -28.24
C ALA A 184 4.65 5.61 -28.38
N ASP A 185 5.93 5.63 -28.00
CA ASP A 185 6.82 4.47 -27.97
C ASP A 185 7.65 4.48 -26.67
N ASP A 186 7.57 3.38 -25.92
CA ASP A 186 8.26 3.19 -24.64
C ASP A 186 8.93 1.81 -24.58
N PRO A 187 10.04 1.62 -25.31
CA PRO A 187 10.71 0.33 -25.35
C PRO A 187 11.27 -0.03 -23.97
N PRO A 188 11.23 -1.32 -23.58
CA PRO A 188 11.78 -1.76 -22.30
C PRO A 188 13.21 -1.30 -22.08
N TYR A 189 13.53 -0.91 -20.85
CA TYR A 189 14.87 -0.49 -20.45
C TYR A 189 15.23 -1.07 -19.09
N ARG A 190 16.43 -1.67 -18.99
CA ARG A 190 16.86 -2.43 -17.79
C ARG A 190 15.79 -3.39 -17.29
N ASN A 191 15.15 -4.12 -18.20
CA ASN A 191 14.06 -5.06 -17.91
C ASN A 191 12.73 -4.41 -17.43
N MET A 192 12.66 -3.10 -17.20
CA MET A 192 11.40 -2.42 -16.93
C MET A 192 10.54 -2.29 -18.19
N LYS A 193 9.24 -2.52 -18.04
CA LYS A 193 8.20 -2.20 -19.04
C LYS A 193 7.66 -0.80 -18.80
N ASN A 194 7.35 -0.09 -19.89
CA ASN A 194 6.86 1.30 -19.88
C ASN A 194 7.64 2.27 -18.98
N PRO A 195 8.99 2.20 -18.93
CA PRO A 195 9.75 2.94 -17.93
C PRO A 195 9.67 4.47 -18.08
N ARG A 196 9.55 5.00 -19.31
CA ARG A 196 9.46 6.45 -19.52
C ARG A 196 8.09 6.98 -19.11
N ALA A 197 7.03 6.25 -19.43
CA ALA A 197 5.67 6.58 -19.01
C ALA A 197 5.58 6.62 -17.48
N VAL A 198 6.02 5.55 -16.80
CA VAL A 198 5.98 5.49 -15.34
C VAL A 198 6.86 6.57 -14.72
N SER A 199 8.07 6.82 -15.26
CA SER A 199 8.95 7.89 -14.77
C SER A 199 8.31 9.28 -14.89
N ALA A 200 7.72 9.62 -16.04
CA ALA A 200 7.13 10.94 -16.26
C ALA A 200 5.87 11.16 -15.39
N VAL A 201 5.03 10.13 -15.28
CA VAL A 201 3.82 10.20 -14.45
C VAL A 201 4.16 10.31 -12.97
N THR A 202 5.11 9.49 -12.47
CA THR A 202 5.51 9.54 -11.06
C THR A 202 6.23 10.84 -10.69
N GLU A 203 6.96 11.47 -11.63
CA GLU A 203 7.51 12.82 -11.43
C GLU A 203 6.39 13.85 -11.25
N ARG A 204 5.35 13.79 -12.10
CA ARG A 204 4.19 14.68 -11.99
C ARG A 204 3.41 14.46 -10.68
N ILE A 205 3.23 13.21 -10.27
CA ILE A 205 2.58 12.87 -9.00
C ILE A 205 3.41 13.41 -7.81
N ALA A 206 4.74 13.28 -7.86
CA ALA A 206 5.62 13.83 -6.84
C ALA A 206 5.42 15.35 -6.67
N ASP A 207 5.33 16.08 -7.79
CA ASP A 207 5.05 17.51 -7.76
C ASP A 207 3.69 17.83 -7.11
N GLN A 208 2.62 17.13 -7.49
CA GLN A 208 1.28 17.36 -6.94
C GLN A 208 1.21 17.07 -5.44
N VAL A 209 1.74 15.93 -5.01
CA VAL A 209 1.78 15.56 -3.59
C VAL A 209 2.64 16.54 -2.81
N TYR A 210 3.78 16.96 -3.36
CA TYR A 210 4.62 18.01 -2.78
C TYR A 210 3.86 19.34 -2.62
N GLN A 211 3.06 19.75 -3.60
CA GLN A 211 2.27 20.99 -3.51
C GLN A 211 1.27 20.98 -2.35
N GLN A 212 0.64 19.83 -2.06
CA GLN A 212 -0.28 19.70 -0.92
C GLN A 212 0.50 19.59 0.40
N SER A 213 1.47 18.69 0.44
CA SER A 213 2.24 18.39 1.65
C SER A 213 3.07 19.59 2.14
N ARG A 214 3.62 20.43 1.24
CA ARG A 214 4.41 21.62 1.63
C ARG A 214 3.58 22.68 2.36
N LEU A 215 2.27 22.70 2.12
CA LEU A 215 1.34 23.56 2.84
C LEU A 215 1.00 23.02 4.24
N GLY A 216 1.37 21.77 4.54
CA GLY A 216 1.13 21.15 5.84
C GLY A 216 -0.23 20.49 5.97
N ARG A 217 -0.79 20.11 4.84
CA ARG A 217 -2.02 19.32 4.71
C ARG A 217 -1.67 17.85 4.77
N LEU A 218 -2.59 17.06 5.34
CA LEU A 218 -2.59 15.61 5.10
C LEU A 218 -2.84 15.38 3.62
N THR A 219 -2.06 14.51 2.96
CA THR A 219 -2.26 14.21 1.54
C THR A 219 -2.82 12.80 1.36
N LEU A 220 -4.01 12.68 0.78
CA LEU A 220 -4.65 11.44 0.38
C LEU A 220 -4.46 11.22 -1.12
N THR A 221 -3.81 10.14 -1.49
CA THR A 221 -3.74 9.66 -2.88
C THR A 221 -4.73 8.52 -3.07
N LEU A 222 -5.68 8.69 -3.98
CA LEU A 222 -6.52 7.59 -4.47
C LEU A 222 -5.88 7.11 -5.77
N GLY A 223 -5.31 5.91 -5.74
CA GLY A 223 -4.40 5.43 -6.76
C GLY A 223 -5.00 4.50 -7.80
N GLY A 224 -4.16 4.21 -8.79
CA GLY A 224 -4.27 3.03 -9.64
C GLY A 224 -3.26 1.99 -9.18
N ASP A 225 -2.29 1.61 -10.02
CA ASP A 225 -1.27 0.64 -9.63
C ASP A 225 -0.27 1.17 -8.58
N HIS A 226 0.44 0.28 -7.89
CA HIS A 226 1.34 0.65 -6.80
C HIS A 226 2.63 1.37 -7.27
N SER A 227 2.90 1.47 -8.57
CA SER A 227 4.07 2.23 -9.06
C SER A 227 3.97 3.74 -8.74
N ILE A 228 2.75 4.24 -8.52
CA ILE A 228 2.52 5.64 -8.17
C ILE A 228 3.19 6.02 -6.84
N ALA A 229 3.45 5.04 -5.96
CA ALA A 229 4.13 5.25 -4.68
C ALA A 229 5.54 5.85 -4.86
N ILE A 230 6.17 5.69 -6.03
CA ILE A 230 7.41 6.39 -6.37
C ILE A 230 7.21 7.91 -6.27
N GLY A 231 6.10 8.41 -6.81
CA GLY A 231 5.76 9.82 -6.79
C GLY A 231 5.26 10.30 -5.43
N THR A 232 4.31 9.58 -4.83
CA THR A 232 3.66 10.01 -3.58
C THR A 232 4.65 10.06 -2.42
N ILE A 233 5.51 9.05 -2.28
CA ILE A 233 6.55 9.01 -1.25
C ILE A 233 7.61 10.08 -1.52
N ALA A 234 8.07 10.23 -2.77
CA ALA A 234 9.04 11.27 -3.12
C ALA A 234 8.56 12.69 -2.77
N GLY A 235 7.33 13.02 -3.16
CA GLY A 235 6.74 14.35 -2.92
C GLY A 235 6.53 14.64 -1.43
N SER A 236 5.95 13.69 -0.70
CA SER A 236 5.70 13.82 0.74
C SER A 236 6.99 13.84 1.56
N ALA A 237 8.00 13.03 1.18
CA ALA A 237 9.31 13.01 1.82
C ALA A 237 10.03 14.36 1.69
N LYS A 238 10.06 14.91 0.47
CA LYS A 238 10.66 16.23 0.22
C LYS A 238 9.96 17.33 1.01
N ALA A 239 8.64 17.42 0.92
CA ALA A 239 7.86 18.44 1.64
C ALA A 239 8.07 18.36 3.16
N THR A 240 8.11 17.14 3.71
CA THR A 240 8.34 16.91 5.14
C THR A 240 9.75 17.35 5.56
N ARG A 241 10.76 17.04 4.75
CA ARG A 241 12.14 17.49 5.01
C ARG A 241 12.24 19.01 5.03
N GLU A 242 11.67 19.69 4.05
CA GLU A 242 11.73 21.15 3.94
C GLU A 242 11.00 21.84 5.10
N ARG A 243 9.81 21.35 5.46
CA ARG A 243 8.99 21.94 6.54
C ARG A 243 9.53 21.66 7.93
N LEU A 244 9.97 20.43 8.18
CA LEU A 244 10.18 19.92 9.53
C LEU A 244 11.63 19.55 9.83
N GLY A 245 12.51 19.49 8.82
CA GLY A 245 13.86 18.96 8.97
C GLY A 245 13.89 17.49 9.36
N ARG A 246 12.84 16.74 9.00
CA ARG A 246 12.62 15.33 9.40
C ARG A 246 12.46 14.43 8.19
N GLU A 247 12.86 13.18 8.35
CA GLU A 247 12.52 12.11 7.42
C GLU A 247 11.14 11.54 7.76
N ILE A 248 10.40 11.11 6.74
CA ILE A 248 9.19 10.31 6.94
C ILE A 248 9.57 8.86 7.26
N ALA A 249 8.64 8.14 7.88
CA ALA A 249 8.58 6.69 7.86
C ALA A 249 7.46 6.22 6.93
N VAL A 250 7.67 5.08 6.30
CA VAL A 250 6.68 4.41 5.47
C VAL A 250 6.25 3.13 6.18
N ILE A 251 4.94 3.01 6.41
CA ILE A 251 4.30 1.74 6.72
C ILE A 251 3.71 1.25 5.41
N TRP A 252 4.25 0.14 4.90
CA TRP A 252 3.85 -0.48 3.65
C TRP A 252 2.96 -1.68 3.96
N VAL A 253 1.66 -1.56 3.71
CA VAL A 253 0.66 -2.60 4.00
C VAL A 253 0.30 -3.28 2.69
N ASP A 254 0.75 -4.52 2.51
CA ASP A 254 0.76 -5.18 1.21
C ASP A 254 0.96 -6.70 1.35
N ALA A 255 0.47 -7.48 0.39
CA ALA A 255 0.84 -8.88 0.24
C ALA A 255 2.28 -9.07 -0.27
N HIS A 256 2.78 -8.09 -1.02
CA HIS A 256 4.04 -8.06 -1.74
C HIS A 256 5.02 -7.06 -1.13
N ALA A 257 6.32 -7.20 -1.44
CA ALA A 257 7.34 -6.30 -0.92
C ALA A 257 7.61 -5.11 -1.84
N ASP A 258 7.27 -5.22 -3.13
CA ASP A 258 7.40 -4.16 -4.12
C ASP A 258 8.78 -3.48 -4.14
N ILE A 259 9.81 -4.30 -3.89
CA ILE A 259 11.19 -3.89 -3.70
C ILE A 259 12.13 -4.58 -4.68
N ASN A 260 11.59 -5.20 -5.73
CA ASN A 260 12.44 -5.67 -6.82
C ASN A 260 13.19 -4.49 -7.43
N THR A 261 14.48 -4.68 -7.71
CA THR A 261 15.18 -3.77 -8.63
C THR A 261 14.85 -4.17 -10.07
N PRO A 262 15.10 -3.30 -11.05
CA PRO A 262 14.94 -3.65 -12.47
C PRO A 262 15.66 -4.98 -12.83
N GLU A 263 16.80 -5.25 -12.21
CA GLU A 263 17.61 -6.46 -12.41
C GLU A 263 17.09 -7.72 -11.71
N THR A 264 16.30 -7.59 -10.63
CA THR A 264 15.81 -8.75 -9.87
C THR A 264 14.39 -9.16 -10.24
N SER A 265 13.62 -8.27 -10.86
CA SER A 265 12.23 -8.55 -11.25
C SER A 265 12.16 -9.60 -12.37
N ASP A 266 11.37 -10.66 -12.16
CA ASP A 266 11.10 -11.65 -13.20
C ASP A 266 10.13 -11.12 -14.27
N SER A 267 9.24 -10.18 -13.90
CA SER A 267 8.17 -9.69 -14.78
C SER A 267 8.53 -8.42 -15.54
N GLY A 268 9.42 -7.59 -14.99
CA GLY A 268 9.70 -6.25 -15.50
C GLY A 268 8.60 -5.22 -15.25
N ASN A 269 7.55 -5.57 -14.51
CA ASN A 269 6.47 -4.65 -14.16
C ASN A 269 6.93 -3.71 -13.04
N VAL A 270 6.84 -2.40 -13.24
CA VAL A 270 7.35 -1.39 -12.32
C VAL A 270 6.53 -1.28 -11.02
N HIS A 271 5.27 -1.73 -11.01
CA HIS A 271 4.46 -1.73 -9.78
C HIS A 271 5.07 -2.59 -8.66
N GLY A 272 5.89 -3.60 -8.98
CA GLY A 272 6.65 -4.39 -7.99
C GLY A 272 8.04 -3.84 -7.68
N MET A 273 8.36 -2.61 -8.11
CA MET A 273 9.65 -1.95 -7.88
C MET A 273 9.61 -0.61 -7.12
N PRO A 274 8.46 -0.01 -6.70
CA PRO A 274 8.43 1.37 -6.21
C PRO A 274 9.36 1.61 -5.03
N VAL A 275 9.43 0.67 -4.08
CA VAL A 275 10.29 0.80 -2.90
C VAL A 275 11.77 0.83 -3.28
N ALA A 276 12.18 0.05 -4.28
CA ALA A 276 13.57 0.05 -4.73
C ALA A 276 14.01 1.44 -5.23
N PHE A 277 13.13 2.16 -5.94
CA PHE A 277 13.42 3.52 -6.42
C PHE A 277 13.49 4.53 -5.30
N VAL A 278 12.46 4.59 -4.44
CA VAL A 278 12.42 5.62 -3.38
C VAL A 278 13.45 5.39 -2.29
N THR A 279 13.98 4.17 -2.13
CA THR A 279 15.08 3.89 -1.18
C THR A 279 16.47 4.01 -1.80
N GLY A 280 16.55 4.23 -3.12
CA GLY A 280 17.80 4.33 -3.86
C GLY A 280 18.50 2.99 -4.12
N LEU A 281 17.85 1.85 -3.86
CA LEU A 281 18.32 0.52 -4.26
C LEU A 281 18.33 0.36 -5.79
N ALA A 282 17.38 1.00 -6.47
CA ALA A 282 17.38 1.22 -7.91
C ALA A 282 17.64 2.70 -8.19
N ARG A 283 18.69 3.00 -8.96
CA ARG A 283 19.07 4.37 -9.36
C ARG A 283 19.43 4.42 -10.83
N GLU A 284 19.21 5.60 -11.41
CA GLU A 284 19.54 5.92 -12.79
C GLU A 284 19.83 7.42 -12.89
N ALA A 285 20.68 7.84 -13.84
CA ALA A 285 21.07 9.25 -13.98
C ALA A 285 20.17 10.01 -14.96
N ARG A 286 19.55 9.30 -15.90
CA ARG A 286 18.77 9.87 -16.99
C ARG A 286 17.38 10.27 -16.52
N PRO A 287 16.96 11.54 -16.68
CA PRO A 287 15.67 12.03 -16.18
C PRO A 287 14.46 11.20 -16.64
N GLU A 288 14.46 10.76 -17.90
CA GLU A 288 13.39 9.97 -18.50
C GLU A 288 13.30 8.52 -17.97
N TYR A 289 14.22 8.12 -17.10
CA TYR A 289 14.28 6.82 -16.45
C TYR A 289 14.48 6.98 -14.93
N PHE A 290 13.63 7.79 -14.28
CA PHE A 290 13.66 8.06 -12.84
C PHE A 290 14.88 8.86 -12.33
N GLY A 291 15.70 9.41 -13.22
CA GLY A 291 16.84 10.26 -12.84
C GLY A 291 16.46 11.60 -12.21
N TRP A 292 15.17 11.94 -12.21
CA TRP A 292 14.62 13.09 -11.47
C TRP A 292 14.60 12.86 -9.95
N LEU A 293 14.64 11.60 -9.47
CA LEU A 293 14.74 11.29 -8.04
C LEU A 293 16.10 11.74 -7.49
N LYS A 294 16.07 12.63 -6.48
CA LYS A 294 17.24 13.20 -5.80
C LYS A 294 17.24 12.80 -4.33
N ASP A 295 18.32 13.11 -3.61
CA ASP A 295 18.46 12.71 -2.20
C ASP A 295 17.34 13.25 -1.30
N GLU A 296 16.76 14.41 -1.61
CA GLU A 296 15.60 14.98 -0.91
C GLU A 296 14.31 14.15 -1.04
N HIS A 297 14.20 13.30 -2.06
CA HIS A 297 13.07 12.40 -2.31
C HIS A 297 13.23 11.04 -1.61
N MET A 298 14.44 10.70 -1.15
CA MET A 298 14.75 9.32 -0.77
C MET A 298 14.10 8.91 0.56
N LEU A 299 13.80 7.63 0.74
CA LEU A 299 13.35 7.01 1.98
C LEU A 299 14.50 6.25 2.62
N SER A 300 14.69 6.42 3.92
CA SER A 300 15.63 5.61 4.70
C SER A 300 15.08 4.21 4.91
N LEU A 301 15.87 3.17 4.60
CA LEU A 301 15.51 1.76 4.85
C LEU A 301 15.23 1.46 6.33
N LYS A 302 15.77 2.28 7.26
CA LYS A 302 15.51 2.17 8.71
C LYS A 302 14.16 2.76 9.12
N LYS A 303 13.49 3.45 8.21
CA LYS A 303 12.20 4.10 8.38
C LYS A 303 11.13 3.42 7.52
N LEU A 304 11.37 2.19 7.10
CA LEU A 304 10.45 1.37 6.33
C LEU A 304 10.05 0.14 7.16
N VAL A 305 8.75 -0.14 7.22
CA VAL A 305 8.21 -1.37 7.81
C VAL A 305 7.11 -1.94 6.94
N TYR A 306 7.19 -3.25 6.67
CA TYR A 306 6.16 -3.99 5.96
C TYR A 306 5.20 -4.70 6.90
N ILE A 307 3.92 -4.76 6.53
CA ILE A 307 2.88 -5.51 7.24
C ILE A 307 2.02 -6.24 6.20
N GLY A 308 1.84 -7.56 6.37
CA GLY A 308 0.94 -8.36 5.52
C GLY A 308 1.64 -9.24 4.48
N LEU A 309 2.98 -9.23 4.44
CA LEU A 309 3.76 -9.94 3.43
C LEU A 309 3.43 -11.44 3.40
N ARG A 310 3.15 -11.95 2.20
CA ARG A 310 2.88 -13.38 1.98
C ARG A 310 3.21 -13.89 0.59
N ASP A 311 3.45 -13.01 -0.38
CA ASP A 311 4.02 -13.37 -1.67
C ASP A 311 5.22 -12.47 -1.96
N VAL A 312 6.43 -13.04 -1.84
CA VAL A 312 7.67 -12.26 -1.89
C VAL A 312 8.70 -13.06 -2.67
N ASP A 313 9.30 -12.43 -3.66
CA ASP A 313 10.26 -13.06 -4.56
C ASP A 313 11.55 -13.44 -3.84
N ALA A 314 12.32 -14.35 -4.43
CA ALA A 314 13.62 -14.73 -3.88
C ALA A 314 14.61 -13.54 -3.85
N GLY A 315 14.54 -12.64 -4.84
CA GLY A 315 15.32 -11.41 -4.90
C GLY A 315 14.95 -10.45 -3.77
N GLU A 316 13.66 -10.19 -3.60
CA GLU A 316 13.12 -9.33 -2.54
C GLU A 316 13.45 -9.86 -1.14
N LYS A 317 13.27 -11.17 -0.89
CA LYS A 317 13.67 -11.82 0.37
C LYS A 317 15.14 -11.57 0.71
N ARG A 318 16.01 -11.56 -0.31
CA ARG A 318 17.42 -11.25 -0.13
C ARG A 318 17.62 -9.78 0.22
N ILE A 319 16.99 -8.87 -0.52
CA ILE A 319 17.06 -7.42 -0.26
C ILE A 319 16.61 -7.09 1.16
N LEU A 320 15.46 -7.63 1.59
CA LEU A 320 14.92 -7.44 2.94
C LEU A 320 15.92 -7.90 4.01
N ARG A 321 16.52 -9.07 3.83
CA ARG A 321 17.48 -9.66 4.78
C ARG A 321 18.79 -8.89 4.83
N ASP A 322 19.39 -8.62 3.67
CA ASP A 322 20.72 -8.02 3.55
C ASP A 322 20.72 -6.57 4.06
N ASN A 323 19.59 -5.87 3.94
CA ASN A 323 19.42 -4.51 4.45
C ASN A 323 18.78 -4.43 5.85
N GLY A 324 18.40 -5.57 6.43
CA GLY A 324 17.78 -5.61 7.77
C GLY A 324 16.44 -4.86 7.85
N ILE A 325 15.67 -4.84 6.77
CA ILE A 325 14.38 -4.14 6.68
C ILE A 325 13.35 -4.84 7.56
N LYS A 326 12.59 -4.08 8.34
CA LYS A 326 11.57 -4.65 9.22
C LYS A 326 10.38 -5.09 8.38
N ALA A 327 9.98 -6.35 8.51
CA ALA A 327 8.81 -6.89 7.86
C ALA A 327 8.06 -7.83 8.79
N PHE A 328 6.73 -7.73 8.77
CA PHE A 328 5.80 -8.62 9.45
C PHE A 328 4.98 -9.34 8.38
N SER A 329 5.29 -10.62 8.20
CA SER A 329 4.52 -11.49 7.31
C SER A 329 3.20 -11.90 7.95
N MET A 330 2.32 -12.55 7.18
CA MET A 330 1.10 -13.14 7.75
C MET A 330 1.40 -14.17 8.85
N PHE A 331 2.55 -14.85 8.81
CA PHE A 331 2.98 -15.72 9.90
C PHE A 331 3.22 -14.96 11.22
N ASP A 332 3.75 -13.74 11.15
CA ASP A 332 3.98 -12.91 12.34
C ASP A 332 2.63 -12.41 12.89
N ILE A 333 1.69 -12.08 12.01
CA ILE A 333 0.33 -11.68 12.39
C ILE A 333 -0.42 -12.86 13.03
N ASP A 334 -0.35 -14.06 12.47
CA ASP A 334 -0.91 -15.29 13.07
C ASP A 334 -0.35 -15.55 14.47
N ARG A 335 0.96 -15.28 14.64
CA ARG A 335 1.68 -15.58 15.88
C ARG A 335 1.43 -14.56 16.99
N TYR A 336 1.40 -13.28 16.65
CA TYR A 336 1.39 -12.18 17.63
C TYR A 336 0.05 -11.44 17.69
N GLY A 337 -0.81 -11.60 16.68
CA GLY A 337 -1.99 -10.77 16.46
C GLY A 337 -1.64 -9.38 15.93
N ILE A 338 -2.57 -8.76 15.20
CA ILE A 338 -2.34 -7.45 14.57
C ILE A 338 -1.99 -6.35 15.57
N GLY A 339 -2.60 -6.37 16.77
CA GLY A 339 -2.31 -5.43 17.87
C GLY A 339 -0.82 -5.37 18.22
N ARG A 340 -0.22 -6.52 18.50
CA ARG A 340 1.19 -6.60 18.87
C ARG A 340 2.11 -6.29 17.69
N VAL A 341 1.71 -6.64 16.46
CA VAL A 341 2.43 -6.28 15.24
C VAL A 341 2.50 -4.75 15.09
N MET A 342 1.39 -4.05 15.27
CA MET A 342 1.37 -2.58 15.21
C MET A 342 2.22 -1.93 16.29
N GLU A 343 2.18 -2.43 17.54
CA GLU A 343 3.08 -1.95 18.60
C GLU A 343 4.57 -2.10 18.21
N MET A 344 4.95 -3.24 17.63
CA MET A 344 6.33 -3.49 17.19
C MET A 344 6.72 -2.63 15.97
N ALA A 345 5.81 -2.42 15.02
CA ALA A 345 6.01 -1.59 13.85
C ALA A 345 6.20 -0.11 14.23
N LEU A 346 5.30 0.43 15.05
CA LEU A 346 5.37 1.80 15.54
C LEU A 346 6.61 2.04 16.42
N ALA A 347 7.00 1.06 17.24
CA ALA A 347 8.24 1.12 18.00
C ALA A 347 9.49 1.12 17.11
N HIS A 348 9.46 0.41 15.97
CA HIS A 348 10.56 0.39 15.00
C HIS A 348 10.76 1.74 14.32
N ILE A 349 9.69 2.35 13.83
CA ILE A 349 9.77 3.64 13.12
C ILE A 349 9.98 4.83 14.07
N GLY A 350 9.53 4.71 15.33
CA GLY A 350 9.68 5.69 16.39
C GLY A 350 8.48 6.64 16.54
N SER A 351 8.19 7.04 17.77
CA SER A 351 6.96 7.78 18.15
C SER A 351 6.90 9.25 17.74
N ASP A 352 8.02 9.82 17.29
CA ASP A 352 8.18 11.20 16.85
C ASP A 352 8.66 11.24 15.39
N THR A 353 7.95 10.53 14.51
CA THR A 353 8.27 10.42 13.08
C THR A 353 7.00 10.60 12.25
N PRO A 354 7.00 11.51 11.26
CA PRO A 354 5.89 11.64 10.30
C PRO A 354 5.70 10.33 9.53
N ILE A 355 4.46 9.87 9.38
CA ILE A 355 4.10 8.60 8.77
C ILE A 355 3.45 8.84 7.42
N HIS A 356 3.99 8.17 6.39
CA HIS A 356 3.32 7.92 5.14
C HIS A 356 2.80 6.48 5.18
N LEU A 357 1.49 6.30 5.09
CA LEU A 357 0.87 4.98 5.02
C LEU A 357 0.61 4.66 3.55
N SER A 358 1.27 3.65 3.00
CA SER A 358 1.00 3.17 1.64
C SER A 358 0.29 1.83 1.75
N PHE A 359 -0.98 1.81 1.37
CA PHE A 359 -1.87 0.67 1.57
C PHE A 359 -2.30 0.09 0.22
N ASP A 360 -1.78 -1.10 -0.10
CA ASP A 360 -2.27 -1.94 -1.18
C ASP A 360 -3.52 -2.67 -0.73
N VAL A 361 -4.63 -2.53 -1.47
CA VAL A 361 -5.87 -3.23 -1.11
C VAL A 361 -5.69 -4.75 -1.14
N ASP A 362 -4.72 -5.27 -1.90
CA ASP A 362 -4.39 -6.68 -1.96
C ASP A 362 -3.72 -7.22 -0.70
N ALA A 363 -3.33 -6.35 0.25
CA ALA A 363 -2.94 -6.77 1.59
C ALA A 363 -4.07 -7.53 2.30
N LEU A 364 -5.31 -7.15 2.02
CA LEU A 364 -6.50 -7.85 2.49
C LEU A 364 -6.64 -9.22 1.82
N ASP A 365 -7.23 -10.17 2.53
CA ASP A 365 -7.60 -11.44 1.92
C ASP A 365 -8.61 -11.20 0.77
N PRO A 366 -8.53 -11.97 -0.33
CA PRO A 366 -9.49 -11.87 -1.44
C PRO A 366 -10.96 -12.09 -1.03
N MET A 367 -11.25 -12.63 0.16
CA MET A 367 -12.60 -12.64 0.73
C MET A 367 -13.16 -11.23 1.02
N TRP A 368 -12.29 -10.25 1.28
CA TRP A 368 -12.65 -8.86 1.58
C TRP A 368 -12.30 -7.90 0.44
N ALA A 369 -11.25 -8.20 -0.33
CA ALA A 369 -10.82 -7.42 -1.49
C ALA A 369 -10.62 -8.31 -2.72
N PRO A 370 -11.69 -8.91 -3.28
CA PRO A 370 -11.58 -9.82 -4.41
C PRO A 370 -11.13 -9.17 -5.73
N SER A 371 -11.27 -7.85 -5.84
CA SER A 371 -11.14 -7.10 -7.10
C SER A 371 -9.85 -6.28 -7.15
N THR A 372 -8.72 -6.98 -7.22
CA THR A 372 -7.37 -6.41 -7.29
C THR A 372 -6.51 -7.13 -8.33
N GLY A 373 -5.42 -6.48 -8.76
CA GLY A 373 -4.45 -7.00 -9.72
C GLY A 373 -3.84 -8.33 -9.30
N THR A 374 -3.39 -8.50 -8.05
CA THR A 374 -2.61 -9.68 -7.65
C THR A 374 -3.16 -10.32 -6.36
N PRO A 375 -4.37 -10.90 -6.39
CA PRO A 375 -4.99 -11.42 -5.17
C PRO A 375 -4.23 -12.63 -4.61
N VAL A 376 -3.74 -12.52 -3.38
CA VAL A 376 -3.06 -13.62 -2.65
C VAL A 376 -3.88 -14.06 -1.44
N ARG A 377 -4.23 -15.35 -1.35
CA ARG A 377 -5.00 -15.90 -0.22
C ARG A 377 -4.22 -15.89 1.10
N GLY A 378 -4.96 -15.92 2.21
CA GLY A 378 -4.41 -15.90 3.56
C GLY A 378 -3.96 -14.49 3.96
N GLY A 379 -4.68 -13.46 3.51
CA GLY A 379 -4.38 -12.06 3.80
C GLY A 379 -5.02 -11.55 5.07
N LEU A 380 -4.90 -10.24 5.28
CA LEU A 380 -5.53 -9.55 6.40
C LEU A 380 -7.06 -9.64 6.29
N THR A 381 -7.74 -9.80 7.42
CA THR A 381 -9.17 -9.52 7.48
C THR A 381 -9.42 -8.01 7.39
N LEU A 382 -10.61 -7.60 6.94
CA LEU A 382 -10.96 -6.17 6.90
C LEU A 382 -10.79 -5.51 8.28
N ARG A 383 -11.17 -6.21 9.36
CA ARG A 383 -10.97 -5.74 10.74
C ARG A 383 -9.50 -5.49 11.10
N GLU A 384 -8.57 -6.30 10.59
CA GLU A 384 -7.15 -6.09 10.83
C GLU A 384 -6.61 -4.93 9.98
N GLY A 385 -7.09 -4.77 8.76
CA GLY A 385 -6.80 -3.60 7.91
C GLY A 385 -7.27 -2.29 8.55
N ASP A 386 -8.54 -2.23 8.96
CA ASP A 386 -9.12 -1.07 9.66
C ASP A 386 -8.33 -0.77 10.94
N TYR A 387 -7.97 -1.79 11.72
CA TYR A 387 -7.17 -1.62 12.95
C TYR A 387 -5.76 -1.07 12.70
N ILE A 388 -5.10 -1.43 11.58
CA ILE A 388 -3.83 -0.80 11.19
C ILE A 388 -4.05 0.70 10.97
N CYS A 389 -5.08 1.06 10.22
CA CYS A 389 -5.43 2.45 9.92
C CYS A 389 -5.75 3.25 11.19
N GLU A 390 -6.56 2.69 12.10
CA GLU A 390 -6.87 3.29 13.41
C GLU A 390 -5.59 3.52 14.24
N CYS A 391 -4.72 2.52 14.35
CA CYS A 391 -3.46 2.64 15.09
C CYS A 391 -2.55 3.73 14.53
N VAL A 392 -2.49 3.86 13.19
CA VAL A 392 -1.70 4.90 12.53
C VAL A 392 -2.30 6.29 12.78
N HIS A 393 -3.62 6.43 12.67
CA HIS A 393 -4.33 7.67 12.97
C HIS A 393 -4.10 8.11 14.43
N GLU A 394 -4.27 7.20 15.39
CA GLU A 394 -4.09 7.45 16.84
C GLU A 394 -2.71 8.01 17.20
N THR A 395 -1.68 7.74 16.38
CA THR A 395 -0.36 8.31 16.61
C THR A 395 -0.31 9.83 16.45
N GLY A 396 -1.29 10.44 15.78
CA GLY A 396 -1.27 11.84 15.34
C GLY A 396 -0.12 12.15 14.38
N SER A 397 0.49 11.13 13.77
CA SER A 397 1.73 11.25 13.00
C SER A 397 1.53 11.06 11.49
N LEU A 398 0.34 10.67 11.04
CA LEU A 398 0.01 10.50 9.62
C LEU A 398 0.12 11.84 8.88
N VAL A 399 0.89 11.86 7.79
CA VAL A 399 1.08 13.02 6.91
C VAL A 399 0.72 12.75 5.45
N ALA A 400 0.71 11.48 5.04
CA ALA A 400 0.27 11.06 3.72
C ALA A 400 -0.32 9.64 3.76
N LEU A 401 -1.27 9.36 2.89
CA LEU A 401 -1.95 8.09 2.74
C LEU A 401 -2.13 7.77 1.25
N ASP A 402 -1.70 6.59 0.82
CA ASP A 402 -2.04 6.03 -0.48
C ASP A 402 -2.99 4.84 -0.30
N LEU A 403 -4.06 4.80 -1.11
CA LEU A 403 -4.87 3.60 -1.33
C LEU A 403 -4.74 3.20 -2.80
N VAL A 404 -4.21 2.01 -3.08
CA VAL A 404 -3.86 1.56 -4.44
C VAL A 404 -4.43 0.18 -4.77
N GLU A 405 -4.30 -0.21 -6.04
CA GLU A 405 -4.58 -1.54 -6.61
C GLU A 405 -6.04 -2.03 -6.48
N VAL A 406 -6.96 -1.17 -6.04
CA VAL A 406 -8.39 -1.37 -6.27
C VAL A 406 -8.60 -1.46 -7.79
N ASN A 407 -9.23 -2.52 -8.27
CA ASN A 407 -9.49 -2.67 -9.70
C ASN A 407 -10.98 -2.96 -9.94
N PRO A 408 -11.80 -1.93 -10.19
CA PRO A 408 -13.24 -2.10 -10.43
C PRO A 408 -13.57 -2.89 -11.71
N SER A 409 -12.59 -3.09 -12.61
CA SER A 409 -12.78 -3.81 -13.88
C SER A 409 -12.46 -5.30 -13.78
N LEU A 410 -11.77 -5.73 -12.72
CA LEU A 410 -11.54 -7.14 -12.43
C LEU A 410 -12.75 -7.74 -11.70
N ALA A 411 -12.87 -9.06 -11.75
CA ALA A 411 -13.97 -9.81 -11.14
C ALA A 411 -15.38 -9.30 -11.51
N ALA A 412 -15.55 -8.66 -12.68
CA ALA A 412 -16.84 -8.16 -13.17
C ALA A 412 -17.87 -9.28 -13.40
N ASP A 413 -17.40 -10.52 -13.53
CA ASP A 413 -18.20 -11.74 -13.64
C ASP A 413 -18.67 -12.29 -12.27
N GLN A 414 -18.12 -11.80 -11.16
CA GLN A 414 -18.56 -12.10 -9.81
C GLN A 414 -19.40 -10.94 -9.28
N GLU A 415 -20.71 -11.15 -9.23
CA GLU A 415 -21.66 -10.13 -8.78
C GLU A 415 -21.26 -9.56 -7.40
N GLY A 416 -21.00 -8.25 -7.35
CA GLY A 416 -20.65 -7.53 -6.12
C GLY A 416 -19.15 -7.48 -5.76
N ALA A 417 -18.26 -8.23 -6.42
CA ALA A 417 -16.83 -8.29 -6.04
C ALA A 417 -16.12 -6.93 -6.13
N ALA A 418 -16.33 -6.20 -7.23
CA ALA A 418 -15.80 -4.85 -7.41
C ALA A 418 -16.34 -3.89 -6.34
N SER A 419 -17.65 -3.93 -6.06
CA SER A 419 -18.28 -3.09 -5.05
C SER A 419 -17.75 -3.39 -3.64
N GLU A 420 -17.48 -4.67 -3.32
CA GLU A 420 -16.96 -5.06 -2.02
C GLU A 420 -15.53 -4.54 -1.81
N THR A 421 -14.69 -4.60 -2.85
CA THR A 421 -13.33 -4.07 -2.79
C THR A 421 -13.30 -2.55 -2.68
N VAL A 422 -14.19 -1.85 -3.42
CA VAL A 422 -14.36 -0.39 -3.27
C VAL A 422 -14.81 -0.04 -1.85
N ARG A 423 -15.77 -0.79 -1.29
CA ARG A 423 -16.25 -0.60 0.09
C ARG A 423 -15.14 -0.82 1.12
N ALA A 424 -14.32 -1.85 0.93
CA ALA A 424 -13.14 -2.10 1.77
C ALA A 424 -12.15 -0.93 1.68
N GLY A 425 -11.82 -0.45 0.48
CA GLY A 425 -10.96 0.72 0.28
C GLY A 425 -11.50 1.98 0.98
N CYS A 426 -12.79 2.26 0.87
CA CYS A 426 -13.42 3.38 1.58
C CYS A 426 -13.33 3.24 3.10
N SER A 427 -13.53 2.03 3.64
CA SER A 427 -13.37 1.74 5.08
C SER A 427 -11.96 2.07 5.55
N LEU A 428 -10.94 1.56 4.86
CA LEU A 428 -9.53 1.77 5.20
C LEU A 428 -9.17 3.26 5.23
N VAL A 429 -9.59 4.01 4.21
CA VAL A 429 -9.33 5.46 4.13
C VAL A 429 -10.02 6.21 5.26
N ARG A 430 -11.30 5.91 5.52
CA ARG A 430 -12.04 6.58 6.60
C ARG A 430 -11.44 6.29 7.97
N CYS A 431 -11.09 5.04 8.28
CA CYS A 431 -10.39 4.67 9.52
C CYS A 431 -9.04 5.39 9.66
N ALA A 432 -8.27 5.49 8.58
CA ALA A 432 -6.97 6.16 8.59
C ALA A 432 -7.10 7.69 8.78
N LEU A 433 -8.27 8.24 8.45
CA LEU A 433 -8.64 9.65 8.62
C LEU A 433 -9.49 9.91 9.87
N GLY A 434 -9.59 8.92 10.77
CA GLY A 434 -10.16 9.11 12.10
C GLY A 434 -11.64 8.79 12.24
N GLU A 435 -12.23 8.05 11.31
CA GLU A 435 -13.44 7.30 11.65
C GLU A 435 -13.13 6.33 12.79
N SER A 436 -13.91 6.43 13.85
CA SER A 436 -13.88 5.55 15.02
C SER A 436 -15.31 5.11 15.32
N LEU A 437 -15.44 3.90 15.83
CA LEU A 437 -16.74 3.38 16.30
C LEU A 437 -17.23 4.06 17.59
N LEU A 438 -16.33 4.66 18.39
CA LEU A 438 -16.61 5.23 19.70
C LEU A 438 -15.92 6.58 19.92
#